data_AF-A0AAU4YZA0-F1
#
_entry.id   AF-A0AAU4YZA0-F1
#
_cell.length_a   1.000
_cell.length_b   1.000
_cell.length_c   1.000
_cell.angle_alpha   90.00
_cell.angle_beta   90.00
_cell.angle_gamma   90.00
#
_symmetry.space_group_name_H-M   'P 1'
#
loop_
_entity.id
_entity.type
_entity.pdbx_description
1 polymer ?
#
loop_
_entity_poly.entity_id
_entity_poly.type
_entity_poly.pdbx_seq_one_letter_code
_entity_poly.pdbx_strand_id
1 'polypeptide(L)'
;MTLVLRTTDSPAEPATAQPADRADADPLLQLQYKAQPPSGPGATRCLNHPRELTLRGIPVRCSACRARRDWLLVNYRRDVWVVCRCSNQWLEPEISRADFDALIGIPDGTVYPSVEQGLAALGFDGAFAGTYLE
;
A
#
# COMPACT_ATOMS: atom_id res chain seq x y z
N MET A 1 52.70 15.06 -29.49
CA MET A 1 51.79 14.15 -28.76
C MET A 1 50.97 15.03 -27.82
N THR A 2 49.65 15.12 -27.81
CA THR A 2 48.56 14.50 -28.55
C THR A 2 47.34 15.41 -28.29
N LEU A 3 46.55 15.71 -29.32
CA LEU A 3 45.30 16.47 -29.22
C LEU A 3 44.30 15.74 -28.32
N VAL A 4 43.60 16.47 -27.44
CA VAL A 4 42.39 15.94 -26.80
C VAL A 4 41.26 16.97 -26.96
N LEU A 5 40.21 16.50 -27.63
CA LEU A 5 39.03 17.22 -28.08
C LEU A 5 38.16 17.69 -26.92
N ARG A 6 37.59 18.90 -27.07
CA ARG A 6 36.43 19.36 -26.30
C ARG A 6 35.17 18.73 -26.89
N THR A 7 34.32 18.14 -26.04
CA THR A 7 32.92 17.88 -26.33
C THR A 7 32.06 18.25 -25.12
N THR A 8 30.90 18.81 -25.45
CA THR A 8 29.87 19.52 -24.67
C THR A 8 29.04 18.67 -23.69
N ASP A 9 28.67 19.34 -22.60
CA ASP A 9 27.34 19.43 -21.95
C ASP A 9 26.37 18.23 -21.94
N SER A 10 25.99 17.79 -20.73
CA SER A 10 24.58 17.72 -20.28
C SER A 10 24.52 17.20 -18.84
N PRO A 11 23.76 17.84 -17.92
CA PRO A 11 23.41 17.25 -16.63
C PRO A 11 22.46 16.07 -16.85
N ALA A 12 22.84 14.89 -16.34
CA ALA A 12 21.93 13.75 -16.26
C ALA A 12 20.82 14.06 -15.26
N GLU A 13 19.64 14.42 -15.78
CA GLU A 13 18.40 14.39 -15.02
C GLU A 13 18.13 12.93 -14.64
N PRO A 14 17.93 12.59 -13.34
CA PRO A 14 17.51 11.25 -12.98
C PRO A 14 16.10 11.07 -13.53
N ALA A 15 15.99 10.28 -14.59
CA ALA A 15 14.73 9.77 -15.10
C ALA A 15 14.00 9.13 -13.92
N THR A 16 13.02 9.86 -13.39
CA THR A 16 12.03 9.31 -12.48
C THR A 16 11.38 8.19 -13.27
N ALA A 17 11.61 6.95 -12.87
CA ALA A 17 10.87 5.81 -13.40
C ALA A 17 9.41 6.01 -13.01
N GLN A 18 8.67 6.74 -13.86
CA GLN A 18 7.23 6.75 -13.86
C GLN A 18 6.80 5.27 -13.98
N PRO A 19 5.89 4.78 -13.12
CA PRO A 19 5.34 3.45 -13.31
C PRO A 19 4.71 3.44 -14.70
N ALA A 20 5.34 2.71 -15.62
CA ALA A 20 4.86 2.54 -16.98
C ALA A 20 3.38 2.12 -16.91
N ASP A 21 2.57 2.81 -17.70
CA ASP A 21 1.16 2.56 -17.91
C ASP A 21 0.88 1.05 -17.97
N ARG A 22 0.24 0.50 -16.92
CA ARG A 22 -0.35 -0.85 -16.94
C ARG A 22 -1.67 -0.85 -17.74
N ALA A 23 -1.68 -0.18 -18.88
CA ALA A 23 -2.88 0.03 -19.70
C ALA A 23 -3.14 -1.10 -20.71
N ASP A 24 -2.63 -2.32 -20.48
CA ASP A 24 -2.91 -3.48 -21.35
C ASP A 24 -3.11 -4.78 -20.57
N ALA A 25 -3.74 -4.70 -19.39
CA ALA A 25 -4.29 -5.89 -18.76
C ALA A 25 -5.68 -6.14 -19.35
N ASP A 26 -5.85 -7.26 -20.07
CA ASP A 26 -7.11 -7.70 -20.68
C ASP A 26 -8.31 -7.41 -19.75
N PRO A 27 -9.25 -6.54 -20.16
CA PRO A 27 -10.40 -6.16 -19.35
C PRO A 27 -11.22 -7.35 -18.85
N LEU A 28 -11.28 -8.45 -19.62
CA LEU A 28 -11.99 -9.66 -19.22
C LEU A 28 -11.24 -10.41 -18.12
N LEU A 29 -9.91 -10.50 -18.20
CA LEU A 29 -9.10 -11.11 -17.14
C LEU A 29 -9.18 -10.30 -15.84
N GLN A 30 -9.16 -8.97 -15.92
CA GLN A 30 -9.37 -8.11 -14.75
C GLN A 30 -10.76 -8.31 -14.14
N LEU A 31 -11.80 -8.38 -14.97
CA LEU A 31 -13.17 -8.58 -14.50
C LEU A 31 -13.34 -9.96 -13.86
N GLN A 32 -12.74 -11.01 -14.44
CA GLN A 32 -12.74 -12.36 -13.89
C GLN A 32 -12.00 -12.42 -12.54
N TYR A 33 -10.85 -11.76 -12.42
CA TYR A 33 -10.11 -11.67 -11.16
C TYR A 33 -10.92 -10.95 -10.07
N LYS A 34 -11.61 -9.85 -10.42
CA LYS A 34 -12.53 -9.14 -9.51
C LYS A 34 -13.77 -9.97 -9.13
N ALA A 35 -14.31 -10.75 -10.07
CA ALA A 35 -15.48 -11.60 -9.87
C ALA A 35 -15.16 -12.87 -9.08
N GLN A 36 -13.90 -13.33 -9.10
CA GLN A 36 -13.46 -14.52 -8.40
C GLN A 36 -13.89 -14.43 -6.92
N PRO A 37 -14.49 -15.48 -6.36
CA PRO A 37 -14.65 -15.55 -4.91
C PRO A 37 -13.26 -15.42 -4.26
N PRO A 38 -13.15 -14.81 -3.07
CA PRO A 38 -11.89 -14.77 -2.35
C PRO A 38 -11.37 -16.21 -2.21
N SER A 39 -10.32 -16.53 -2.95
CA SER A 39 -9.70 -17.85 -2.99
C SER A 39 -8.64 -17.92 -1.90
N GLY A 40 -8.77 -18.92 -1.04
CA GLY A 40 -7.94 -19.10 0.15
C GLY A 40 -8.81 -19.33 1.40
N PRO A 41 -8.22 -19.79 2.51
CA PRO A 41 -8.92 -19.72 3.80
C PRO A 41 -9.33 -18.26 4.03
N GLY A 42 -10.34 -17.98 4.85
CA GLY A 42 -10.69 -16.61 5.27
C GLY A 42 -9.60 -15.87 6.05
N ALA A 43 -8.33 -16.21 5.83
CA ALA A 43 -7.15 -15.67 6.43
C ALA A 43 -7.00 -14.20 6.01
N THR A 44 -6.81 -13.38 7.03
CA THR A 44 -6.63 -11.95 6.87
C THR A 44 -5.21 -11.70 6.38
N ARG A 45 -5.05 -10.89 5.32
CA ARG A 45 -3.73 -10.48 4.84
C ARG A 45 -3.46 -9.07 5.31
N CYS A 46 -2.33 -8.88 5.96
CA CYS A 46 -1.93 -7.62 6.55
C CYS A 46 -0.64 -7.15 5.89
N LEU A 47 -0.64 -5.91 5.41
CA LEU A 47 0.53 -5.25 4.83
C LEU A 47 0.82 -3.97 5.62
N ASN A 48 1.97 -3.95 6.29
CA ASN A 48 2.45 -2.77 7.00
C ASN A 48 2.94 -1.73 5.98
N HIS A 49 2.42 -0.51 6.07
CA HIS A 49 2.78 0.62 5.23
C HIS A 49 3.29 1.78 6.13
N PRO A 50 4.59 1.80 6.48
CA PRO A 50 5.13 2.74 7.46
C PRO A 50 5.24 4.18 6.95
N ARG A 51 5.15 4.39 5.63
CA ARG A 51 5.28 5.71 4.99
C ARG A 51 3.92 6.42 4.89
N GLU A 52 3.93 7.64 4.39
CA GLU A 52 2.69 8.32 4.03
C GLU A 52 1.90 7.51 3.00
N LEU A 53 0.59 7.39 3.24
CA LEU A 53 -0.33 6.78 2.29
C LEU A 53 -0.94 7.91 1.45
N THR A 54 -0.98 7.71 0.14
CA THR A 54 -1.59 8.66 -0.80
C THR A 54 -2.68 7.93 -1.57
N LEU A 55 -3.91 8.45 -1.52
CA LEU A 55 -5.06 7.93 -2.25
C LEU A 55 -5.44 8.96 -3.30
N ARG A 56 -5.44 8.57 -4.59
CA ARG A 56 -5.70 9.48 -5.73
C ARG A 56 -4.85 10.75 -5.73
N GLY A 57 -3.61 10.68 -5.25
CA GLY A 57 -2.72 11.84 -5.13
C GLY A 57 -2.97 12.71 -3.90
N ILE A 58 -3.91 12.35 -3.03
CA ILE A 58 -4.22 13.08 -1.78
C ILE A 58 -3.56 12.36 -0.59
N PRO A 59 -2.71 13.03 0.20
CA PRO A 59 -2.13 12.45 1.40
C PRO A 59 -3.20 12.13 2.45
N VAL A 60 -3.18 10.90 2.95
CA VAL A 60 -4.11 10.42 3.96
C VAL A 60 -3.72 10.95 5.34
N ARG A 61 -4.73 11.33 6.13
CA ARG A 61 -4.59 11.65 7.55
C ARG A 61 -5.62 10.91 8.36
N CYS A 62 -5.22 10.44 9.54
CA CYS A 62 -6.13 9.76 10.43
C CYS A 62 -7.12 10.78 11.00
N SER A 63 -8.42 10.52 10.85
CA SER A 63 -9.47 11.40 11.40
C SER A 63 -9.42 11.47 12.94
N ALA A 64 -8.98 10.41 13.61
CA ALA A 64 -8.86 10.37 15.07
C ALA A 64 -7.60 11.05 15.63
N CYS A 65 -6.39 10.67 15.17
CA CYS A 65 -5.13 11.14 15.77
C CYS A 65 -4.29 12.06 14.87
N ARG A 66 -4.77 12.39 13.67
CA ARG A 66 -4.09 13.24 12.66
C ARG A 66 -2.76 12.70 12.13
N ALA A 67 -2.37 11.47 12.48
CA ALA A 67 -1.18 10.81 11.93
C ALA A 67 -1.23 10.72 10.40
N ARG A 68 -0.06 10.85 9.77
CA ARG A 68 0.13 10.75 8.30
C ARG A 68 0.80 9.45 7.86
N ARG A 69 1.32 8.67 8.80
CA ARG A 69 2.20 7.52 8.56
C ARG A 69 1.81 6.33 9.45
N ASP A 70 2.53 5.22 9.30
CA ASP A 70 2.28 3.93 9.94
C ASP A 70 0.83 3.47 9.77
N TRP A 71 0.52 3.11 8.52
CA TRP A 71 -0.74 2.53 8.11
C TRP A 71 -0.62 1.01 8.07
N LEU A 72 -1.73 0.34 8.29
CA LEU A 72 -1.88 -1.07 8.00
C LEU A 72 -2.97 -1.23 6.96
N LEU A 73 -2.63 -1.90 5.85
CA LEU A 73 -3.62 -2.32 4.87
C LEU A 73 -4.04 -3.75 5.20
N VAL A 74 -5.32 -3.93 5.47
CA VAL A 74 -5.91 -5.22 5.81
C VAL A 74 -6.81 -5.65 4.67
N ASN A 75 -6.43 -6.69 3.95
CA ASN A 75 -7.34 -7.33 3.01
C ASN A 75 -8.12 -8.43 3.72
N TYR A 76 -9.42 -8.22 3.80
CA TYR A 76 -10.38 -9.19 4.29
C TYR A 76 -11.39 -9.48 3.18
N ARG A 77 -11.36 -10.72 2.65
CA ARG A 77 -12.17 -11.14 1.50
C ARG A 77 -11.90 -10.26 0.27
N ARG A 78 -12.85 -9.40 -0.10
CA ARG A 78 -12.79 -8.51 -1.27
C ARG A 78 -12.44 -7.07 -0.89
N ASP A 79 -12.51 -6.78 0.39
CA ASP A 79 -12.42 -5.43 0.92
C ASP A 79 -11.00 -5.18 1.43
N VAL A 80 -10.55 -3.94 1.25
CA VAL A 80 -9.31 -3.46 1.82
C VAL A 80 -9.67 -2.40 2.84
N TRP A 81 -9.15 -2.58 4.05
CA TRP A 81 -9.31 -1.64 5.14
C TRP A 81 -7.99 -0.95 5.38
N VAL A 82 -8.04 0.35 5.62
CA VAL A 82 -6.89 1.11 6.11
C VAL A 82 -7.06 1.27 7.61
N VAL A 83 -6.03 0.91 8.37
CA VAL A 83 -6.02 0.97 9.82
C VAL A 83 -4.87 1.86 10.26
N CYS A 84 -5.19 2.87 11.07
CA CYS A 84 -4.19 3.68 11.76
C CYS A 84 -3.70 2.94 13.01
N ARG A 85 -2.46 3.22 13.43
CA ARG A 85 -1.88 2.72 14.69
C ARG A 85 -2.69 3.06 15.96
N CYS A 86 -3.60 4.04 15.89
CA CYS A 86 -4.56 4.35 16.96
C CYS A 86 -5.87 3.53 16.90
N SER A 87 -5.93 2.47 16.08
CA SER A 87 -7.10 1.63 15.80
C SER A 87 -8.23 2.28 15.00
N ASN A 88 -8.10 3.54 14.61
CA ASN A 88 -9.07 4.13 13.70
C ASN A 88 -8.95 3.46 12.32
N GLN A 89 -10.05 2.88 11.84
CA GLN A 89 -10.11 2.13 10.59
C GLN A 89 -11.27 2.56 9.71
N TRP A 90 -11.09 2.41 8.40
CA TRP A 90 -12.16 2.61 7.42
C TRP A 90 -12.00 1.64 6.25
N LEU A 91 -13.14 1.33 5.61
CA LEU A 91 -13.17 0.62 4.34
C LEU A 91 -12.65 1.56 3.26
N GLU A 92 -11.66 1.13 2.50
CA GLU A 92 -11.08 1.90 1.41
C GLU A 92 -11.55 1.36 0.05
N PRO A 93 -12.62 1.94 -0.54
CA PRO A 93 -13.22 1.42 -1.77
C PRO A 93 -12.33 1.63 -3.00
N GLU A 94 -11.34 2.52 -2.93
CA GLU A 94 -10.47 2.82 -4.08
C GLU A 94 -9.29 1.87 -4.22
N ILE A 95 -8.94 1.14 -3.16
CA ILE A 95 -7.93 0.09 -3.22
C ILE A 95 -8.65 -1.23 -3.52
N SER A 96 -8.59 -1.68 -4.77
CA SER A 96 -9.11 -3.00 -5.11
C SER A 96 -8.22 -4.11 -4.56
N ARG A 97 -8.75 -5.33 -4.44
CA ARG A 97 -7.93 -6.52 -4.12
C ARG A 97 -6.76 -6.68 -5.10
N ALA A 98 -6.93 -6.33 -6.37
CA ALA A 98 -5.86 -6.40 -7.36
C ALA A 98 -4.73 -5.41 -7.05
N ASP A 99 -5.09 -4.18 -6.66
CA ASP A 99 -4.12 -3.16 -6.26
C ASP A 99 -3.39 -3.58 -4.98
N PHE A 100 -4.13 -4.13 -4.00
CA PHE A 100 -3.55 -4.69 -2.78
C PHE A 100 -2.61 -5.87 -3.07
N ASP A 101 -2.99 -6.81 -3.93
CA ASP A 101 -2.15 -7.94 -4.31
C ASP A 101 -0.89 -7.46 -5.06
N ALA A 102 -0.99 -6.41 -5.87
CA ALA A 102 0.16 -5.77 -6.51
C ALA A 102 1.10 -5.11 -5.48
N LEU A 103 0.58 -4.59 -4.37
CA LEU A 103 1.38 -4.06 -3.26
C LEU A 103 2.10 -5.16 -2.47
N ILE A 104 1.50 -6.36 -2.32
CA ILE A 104 2.13 -7.55 -1.70
C ILE A 104 3.21 -8.20 -2.59
N GLY A 105 3.42 -7.72 -3.83
CA GLY A 105 4.60 -8.12 -4.62
C GLY A 105 5.95 -7.87 -3.92
N ILE A 106 5.94 -7.17 -2.79
CA ILE A 106 7.00 -7.05 -1.79
C ILE A 106 6.74 -8.11 -0.69
N PRO A 107 7.71 -8.97 -0.33
CA PRO A 107 7.52 -10.24 0.41
C PRO A 107 6.92 -10.17 1.83
N ASP A 108 6.50 -8.99 2.31
CA ASP A 108 6.17 -8.73 3.71
C ASP A 108 4.66 -8.83 4.03
N GLY A 109 3.83 -9.29 3.09
CA GLY A 109 2.41 -9.56 3.34
C GLY A 109 2.23 -10.75 4.29
N THR A 110 1.92 -10.48 5.57
CA THR A 110 1.74 -11.53 6.58
C THR A 110 0.29 -11.99 6.63
N VAL A 111 0.09 -13.31 6.68
CA VAL A 111 -1.23 -13.95 6.77
C VAL A 111 -1.54 -14.26 8.23
N TYR A 112 -2.71 -13.81 8.71
CA TYR A 112 -3.18 -14.04 10.08
C TYR A 112 -4.51 -14.82 10.10
N PRO A 113 -4.75 -15.63 11.15
CA PRO A 113 -6.02 -16.37 11.32
C PRO A 113 -7.26 -15.48 11.46
N SER A 114 -7.12 -14.27 12.01
CA SER A 114 -8.19 -13.27 12.11
C SER A 114 -7.64 -11.84 11.98
N VAL A 115 -8.55 -10.87 11.81
CA VAL A 115 -8.19 -9.44 11.76
C VAL A 115 -7.60 -9.00 13.09
N GLU A 116 -8.24 -9.34 14.20
CA GLU A 116 -7.85 -8.94 15.55
C GLU A 116 -6.45 -9.43 15.89
N GLN A 117 -6.10 -10.66 15.50
CA GLN A 117 -4.75 -11.20 15.68
C GLN A 117 -3.72 -10.44 14.84
N GLY A 118 -4.06 -10.07 13.61
CA GLY A 118 -3.19 -9.23 12.77
C GLY A 118 -2.98 -7.84 13.35
N LEU A 119 -4.04 -7.20 13.88
CA LEU A 119 -3.95 -5.90 14.52
C LEU A 119 -3.05 -5.95 15.76
N ALA A 120 -3.27 -6.91 16.66
CA ALA A 120 -2.47 -7.05 17.87
C ALA A 120 -1.00 -7.37 17.55
N ALA A 121 -0.75 -8.33 16.65
CA ALA A 121 0.62 -8.74 16.29
C ALA A 121 1.44 -7.62 15.64
N LEU A 122 0.79 -6.68 14.95
CA LEU A 122 1.46 -5.56 14.25
C LEU A 122 1.40 -4.24 15.02
N GLY A 123 0.74 -4.20 16.19
CA GLY A 123 0.60 -3.00 17.02
C GLY A 123 -0.40 -1.96 16.47
N PHE A 124 -1.45 -2.43 15.80
CA PHE A 124 -2.57 -1.62 15.29
C PHE A 124 -3.87 -1.83 16.09
N ASP A 125 -3.75 -2.45 17.26
CA ASP A 125 -4.82 -2.69 18.24
C ASP A 125 -5.08 -1.48 19.16
N GLY A 126 -4.29 -0.41 19.03
CA GLY A 126 -4.52 0.87 19.69
C GLY A 126 -3.65 1.08 20.92
N ALA A 127 -2.83 0.09 21.28
CA ALA A 127 -1.85 0.20 22.36
C ALA A 127 -0.88 1.39 22.19
N PHE A 128 -0.68 1.84 20.94
CA PHE A 128 0.20 2.96 20.57
C PHE A 128 -0.58 4.25 20.25
N ALA A 129 -1.85 4.37 20.63
CA ALA A 129 -2.59 5.61 20.49
C ALA A 129 -1.89 6.75 21.26
N GLY A 130 -1.79 7.93 20.64
CA GLY A 130 -1.13 9.10 21.24
C GLY A 130 0.40 9.10 21.20
N THR A 131 1.04 8.15 20.51
CA THR A 131 2.51 8.10 20.39
C THR A 131 3.10 9.02 19.31
N TYR A 132 2.24 9.65 18.49
CA TYR A 132 2.68 10.66 17.53
C TYR A 132 2.87 12.00 18.24
N LEU A 133 4.09 12.54 18.13
CA LEU A 133 4.38 13.92 18.54
C LEU A 133 3.82 14.87 17.47
N GLU A 134 3.16 15.94 17.91
CA GLU A 134 2.61 17.00 17.05
C GLU A 134 3.69 17.82 16.34
#